data_AF-A0A1M5E494-F1
#
_entry.id   AF-A0A1M5E494-F1
#
_cell.length_a   1.000
_cell.length_b   1.000
_cell.length_c   1.000
_cell.angle_alpha   90.00
_cell.angle_beta   90.00
_cell.angle_gamma   90.00
#
_symmetry.space_group_name_H-M   'P 1'
#
loop_
_entity.id
_entity.type
_entity.pdbx_description
1 polymer ?
#
loop_
_entity_poly.entity_id
_entity_poly.type
_entity_poly.pdbx_seq_one_letter_code
_entity_poly.pdbx_strand_id
1 'polypeptide(L)'
;MKKISLTILFGLLSCLVFAQSLKVVIKQDRKVIEPVNEVYELKKSAFLFEITSKDLEGFLIGATTNKEIYTAAAGLYNPEAPWFQNTGMAEELYNKDKEMFLMDTAPSYWYYTDAKDHRFDKNPKGSLKQWTATRTITRFYDIMVDQAIDLKDFDGNAYILMYEPVYNSEYDLIGKKNLFQAALKFKD
;
A
#
# COMPACT_ATOMS: atom_id res chain seq x y z
N MET A 1 -30.23 60.52 -16.68
CA MET A 1 -29.34 59.95 -17.73
C MET A 1 -27.96 59.67 -17.12
N LYS A 2 -27.36 58.50 -17.44
CA LYS A 2 -25.97 58.07 -17.15
C LYS A 2 -25.72 57.67 -15.67
N LYS A 3 -25.10 56.53 -15.31
CA LYS A 3 -24.33 55.50 -16.01
C LYS A 3 -24.40 54.17 -15.22
N ILE A 4 -24.26 53.07 -15.95
CA ILE A 4 -24.07 51.69 -15.51
C ILE A 4 -22.76 51.58 -14.69
N SER A 5 -22.75 50.77 -13.62
CA SER A 5 -21.57 49.97 -13.30
C SER A 5 -21.98 48.61 -12.73
N LEU A 6 -21.88 47.66 -13.64
CA LEU A 6 -21.76 46.23 -13.44
C LEU A 6 -20.40 45.97 -12.76
N THR A 7 -20.38 45.36 -11.57
CA THR A 7 -19.16 44.74 -11.06
C THR A 7 -19.39 43.25 -10.90
N ILE A 8 -18.82 42.56 -11.89
CA ILE A 8 -18.72 41.13 -12.10
C ILE A 8 -17.88 40.49 -10.97
N LEU A 9 -18.46 39.42 -10.39
CA LEU A 9 -17.82 38.14 -10.08
C LEU A 9 -16.41 38.17 -9.46
N PHE A 10 -16.34 38.19 -8.14
CA PHE A 10 -15.11 37.83 -7.42
C PHE A 10 -15.01 36.30 -7.26
N GLY A 11 -14.20 35.72 -8.12
CA GLY A 11 -13.44 34.46 -8.00
C GLY A 11 -13.91 33.41 -6.99
N LEU A 12 -14.74 32.47 -7.46
CA LEU A 12 -14.62 31.07 -7.03
C LEU A 12 -13.39 30.48 -7.72
N LEU A 13 -12.19 30.86 -7.24
CA LEU A 13 -10.99 30.09 -7.52
C LEU A 13 -11.10 28.83 -6.66
N SER A 14 -11.76 27.81 -7.18
CA SER A 14 -11.69 26.47 -6.61
C SER A 14 -10.21 26.06 -6.61
N CYS A 15 -9.59 26.08 -5.43
CA CYS A 15 -8.33 25.39 -5.22
C CYS A 15 -8.57 23.93 -5.61
N LEU A 16 -8.13 23.55 -6.81
CA LEU A 16 -8.00 22.15 -7.20
C LEU A 16 -6.88 21.58 -6.34
N VAL A 17 -7.22 21.17 -5.12
CA VAL A 17 -6.35 20.33 -4.31
C VAL A 17 -6.23 19.03 -5.08
N PHE A 18 -5.05 18.78 -5.67
CA PHE A 18 -4.80 17.51 -6.34
C PHE A 18 -4.81 16.42 -5.26
N ALA A 19 -5.83 15.57 -5.31
CA ALA A 19 -5.98 14.49 -4.35
C ALA A 19 -4.91 13.41 -4.61
N GLN A 20 -4.10 13.19 -3.59
CA GLN A 20 -3.18 12.07 -3.49
C GLN A 20 -3.94 10.73 -3.52
N SER A 21 -3.49 9.80 -4.35
CA SER A 21 -4.14 8.50 -4.49
C SER A 21 -3.15 7.37 -4.80
N LEU A 22 -3.55 6.17 -4.38
CA LEU A 22 -2.90 4.91 -4.70
C LEU A 22 -3.94 3.99 -5.34
N LYS A 23 -3.66 3.49 -6.55
CA LYS A 23 -4.40 2.41 -7.17
C LYS A 23 -3.55 1.16 -7.14
N VAL A 24 -4.11 0.08 -6.64
CA VAL A 24 -3.47 -1.24 -6.57
C VAL A 24 -4.33 -2.24 -7.34
N VAL A 25 -3.68 -3.01 -8.21
CA VAL A 25 -4.29 -4.11 -8.94
C VAL A 25 -3.47 -5.37 -8.67
N ILE A 26 -4.12 -6.46 -8.27
CA ILE A 26 -3.45 -7.75 -8.11
C ILE A 26 -3.56 -8.51 -9.43
N LYS A 27 -2.43 -9.02 -9.93
CA LYS A 27 -2.39 -9.88 -11.11
C LYS A 27 -1.73 -11.22 -10.81
N GLN A 28 -2.25 -12.28 -11.41
CA GLN A 28 -1.65 -13.60 -11.42
C GLN A 28 -1.83 -14.21 -12.82
N ASP A 29 -0.82 -14.92 -13.34
CA ASP A 29 -0.83 -15.47 -14.70
C ASP A 29 -1.16 -14.42 -15.80
N ARG A 30 -0.72 -13.16 -15.60
CA ARG A 30 -1.00 -11.98 -16.45
C ARG A 30 -2.47 -11.55 -16.50
N LYS A 31 -3.34 -12.11 -15.65
CA LYS A 31 -4.74 -11.73 -15.51
C LYS A 31 -4.94 -10.89 -14.26
N VAL A 32 -5.85 -9.93 -14.32
CA VAL A 32 -6.32 -9.21 -13.13
C VAL A 32 -7.15 -10.16 -12.28
N ILE A 33 -6.89 -10.17 -10.98
CA ILE A 33 -7.70 -10.89 -10.00
C ILE A 33 -8.67 -9.91 -9.39
N GLU A 34 -9.95 -10.10 -9.68
CA GLU A 34 -11.02 -9.25 -9.14
C GLU A 34 -11.40 -9.73 -7.74
N PRO A 35 -11.53 -8.83 -6.75
CA PRO A 35 -11.94 -9.21 -5.42
C PRO A 35 -13.45 -9.42 -5.31
N VAL A 36 -13.85 -10.25 -4.35
CA VAL A 36 -15.23 -10.29 -3.84
C VAL A 36 -15.19 -9.85 -2.38
N ASN A 37 -15.76 -8.69 -2.07
CA ASN A 37 -15.69 -8.08 -0.72
C ASN A 37 -14.26 -8.02 -0.19
N GLU A 38 -13.32 -7.51 -1.02
CA GLU A 38 -11.88 -7.35 -0.70
C GLU A 38 -11.11 -8.67 -0.51
N VAL A 39 -11.77 -9.80 -0.76
CA VAL A 39 -11.13 -11.12 -0.78
C VAL A 39 -10.65 -11.41 -2.19
N TYR A 40 -9.35 -11.65 -2.32
CA TYR A 40 -8.71 -12.07 -3.55
C TYR A 40 -8.38 -13.56 -3.46
N GLU A 41 -8.93 -14.35 -4.36
CA GLU A 41 -8.59 -15.77 -4.47
C GLU A 41 -7.43 -15.95 -5.45
N LEU A 42 -6.30 -16.42 -4.93
CA LEU A 42 -5.06 -16.62 -5.67
C LEU A 42 -4.73 -18.09 -5.70
N LYS A 43 -4.10 -18.55 -6.79
CA LYS A 43 -3.39 -19.82 -6.78
C LYS A 43 -2.17 -19.73 -5.87
N LYS A 44 -1.71 -20.86 -5.37
CA LYS A 44 -0.42 -21.03 -4.68
C LYS A 44 0.80 -20.88 -5.61
N SER A 45 0.86 -19.74 -6.32
CA SER A 45 1.91 -19.38 -7.27
C SER A 45 2.14 -17.86 -7.27
N ALA A 46 3.22 -17.43 -7.91
CA ALA A 46 3.62 -16.04 -7.94
C ALA A 46 2.50 -15.11 -8.42
N PHE A 47 2.30 -14.01 -7.71
CA PHE A 47 1.39 -12.93 -8.09
C PHE A 47 2.16 -11.61 -8.07
N LEU A 48 1.54 -10.53 -8.56
CA LEU A 48 2.13 -9.20 -8.51
C LEU A 48 1.11 -8.15 -8.12
N PHE A 49 1.56 -7.15 -7.38
CA PHE A 49 0.88 -5.87 -7.24
C PHE A 49 1.31 -4.97 -8.40
N GLU A 50 0.36 -4.48 -9.19
CA GLU A 50 0.55 -3.37 -10.10
C GLU A 50 0.04 -2.10 -9.43
N ILE A 51 0.93 -1.14 -9.24
CA ILE A 51 0.70 0.06 -8.46
C ILE A 51 0.75 1.27 -9.38
N THR A 52 -0.24 2.16 -9.23
CA THR A 52 -0.23 3.50 -9.81
C THR A 52 -0.43 4.49 -8.68
N SER A 53 0.55 5.38 -8.50
CA SER A 53 0.54 6.40 -7.47
C SER A 53 0.43 7.79 -8.09
N LYS A 54 -0.26 8.70 -7.40
CA LYS A 54 -0.31 10.12 -7.73
C LYS A 54 -0.10 10.95 -6.46
N ASP A 55 0.88 11.85 -6.52
CA ASP A 55 1.30 12.76 -5.45
C ASP A 55 1.58 12.04 -4.11
N LEU A 56 2.02 10.76 -4.17
CA LEU A 56 2.36 9.90 -3.02
C LEU A 56 3.70 9.21 -3.31
N GLU A 57 4.72 9.55 -2.53
CA GLU A 57 6.07 8.97 -2.66
C GLU A 57 6.12 7.50 -2.20
N GLY A 58 5.45 7.20 -1.09
CA GLY A 58 5.43 5.87 -0.51
C GLY A 58 4.35 5.72 0.54
N PHE A 59 4.15 4.49 0.99
CA PHE A 59 3.10 4.12 1.93
C PHE A 59 3.60 2.97 2.82
N LEU A 60 2.95 2.80 3.96
CA LEU A 60 3.17 1.66 4.83
C LEU A 60 2.31 0.49 4.37
N ILE A 61 2.83 -0.73 4.50
CA ILE A 61 2.11 -1.97 4.24
C ILE A 61 2.22 -2.89 5.47
N GLY A 62 1.10 -3.11 6.14
CA GLY A 62 0.97 -4.20 7.09
C GLY A 62 0.55 -5.47 6.33
N ALA A 63 1.22 -6.59 6.61
CA ALA A 63 0.87 -7.88 6.07
C ALA A 63 1.00 -8.95 7.17
N THR A 64 -0.04 -9.74 7.42
CA THR A 64 -0.08 -10.71 8.53
C THR A 64 -0.93 -11.92 8.17
N THR A 65 -0.71 -13.06 8.82
CA THR A 65 -1.63 -14.21 8.81
C THR A 65 -2.70 -14.12 9.91
N ASN A 66 -2.55 -13.19 10.86
CA ASN A 66 -3.44 -12.96 11.99
C ASN A 66 -4.57 -11.99 11.61
N LYS A 67 -5.80 -12.50 11.53
CA LYS A 67 -6.97 -11.72 11.10
C LYS A 67 -7.34 -10.64 12.11
N GLU A 68 -7.12 -10.88 13.40
CA GLU A 68 -7.47 -9.97 14.49
C GLU A 68 -6.61 -8.71 14.43
N ILE A 69 -5.30 -8.86 14.20
CA ILE A 69 -4.37 -7.74 14.00
C ILE A 69 -4.78 -6.92 12.79
N TYR A 70 -5.03 -7.58 11.66
CA TYR A 70 -5.52 -6.89 10.45
C TYR A 70 -6.82 -6.15 10.71
N THR A 71 -7.80 -6.77 11.37
CA THR A 71 -9.12 -6.15 11.62
C THR A 71 -8.99 -4.93 12.51
N ALA A 72 -8.16 -5.01 13.56
CA ALA A 72 -7.87 -3.89 14.45
C ALA A 72 -7.23 -2.71 13.69
N ALA A 73 -6.30 -3.00 12.78
CA ALA A 73 -5.61 -1.98 12.00
C ALA A 73 -6.44 -1.44 10.81
N ALA A 74 -7.27 -2.26 10.17
CA ALA A 74 -8.08 -1.86 9.00
C ALA A 74 -9.22 -0.92 9.38
N GLY A 75 -9.75 -1.03 10.60
CA GLY A 75 -10.81 -0.17 11.13
C GLY A 75 -10.40 1.28 11.38
N LEU A 76 -11.13 1.96 12.27
CA LEU A 76 -10.75 3.31 12.72
C LEU A 76 -9.35 3.27 13.34
N TYR A 77 -8.59 4.36 13.18
CA TYR A 77 -7.28 4.47 13.78
C TYR A 77 -7.36 4.21 15.29
N ASN A 78 -6.60 3.22 15.74
CA ASN A 78 -6.44 2.87 17.14
C ASN A 78 -4.94 2.83 17.42
N PRO A 79 -4.35 3.82 18.13
CA PRO A 79 -2.91 3.87 18.34
C PRO A 79 -2.37 2.57 18.94
N GLU A 80 -3.15 1.87 19.77
CA GLU A 80 -2.75 0.61 20.42
C GLU A 80 -2.65 -0.60 19.46
N ALA A 81 -3.06 -0.47 18.19
CA ALA A 81 -2.89 -1.54 17.23
C ALA A 81 -1.38 -1.78 16.97
N PRO A 82 -0.90 -3.05 16.99
CA PRO A 82 0.54 -3.34 16.93
C PRO A 82 1.31 -2.62 15.81
N TRP A 83 0.76 -2.55 14.59
CA TRP A 83 1.40 -1.87 13.45
C TRP A 83 1.60 -0.36 13.63
N PHE A 84 0.93 0.28 14.58
CA PHE A 84 1.05 1.72 14.83
C PHE A 84 1.97 2.04 16.01
N GLN A 85 2.51 1.01 16.67
CA GLN A 85 3.40 1.12 17.81
C GLN A 85 4.90 1.06 17.43
N ASN A 86 5.22 0.69 16.19
CA ASN A 86 6.59 0.54 15.72
C ASN A 86 6.84 1.27 14.41
N THR A 87 8.08 1.71 14.21
CA THR A 87 8.52 2.28 12.94
C THR A 87 8.53 1.23 11.84
N GLY A 88 8.18 1.62 10.61
CA GLY A 88 8.13 0.70 9.49
C GLY A 88 9.48 0.07 9.16
N MET A 89 9.46 -1.19 8.74
CA MET A 89 10.64 -1.93 8.25
C MET A 89 10.92 -1.64 6.78
N ALA A 90 12.19 -1.70 6.39
CA ALA A 90 12.57 -1.59 4.99
C ALA A 90 12.70 -2.99 4.37
N GLU A 91 11.86 -3.30 3.38
CA GLU A 91 12.09 -4.46 2.50
C GLU A 91 13.17 -4.16 1.46
N GLU A 92 13.77 -5.17 0.85
CA GLU A 92 14.91 -5.00 -0.06
C GLU A 92 14.63 -4.09 -1.28
N LEU A 93 15.67 -3.33 -1.68
CA LEU A 93 15.62 -2.48 -2.87
C LEU A 93 15.39 -3.33 -4.13
N TYR A 94 14.68 -2.76 -5.11
CA TYR A 94 14.38 -3.40 -6.40
C TYR A 94 13.58 -4.71 -6.31
N ASN A 95 13.01 -5.01 -5.14
CA ASN A 95 12.35 -6.27 -4.85
C ASN A 95 13.22 -7.47 -5.29
N LYS A 96 14.47 -7.50 -4.82
CA LYS A 96 15.49 -8.45 -5.31
C LYS A 96 15.07 -9.91 -5.09
N ASP A 97 14.56 -10.21 -3.90
CA ASP A 97 14.21 -11.58 -3.49
C ASP A 97 12.75 -11.96 -3.76
N LYS A 98 11.96 -11.04 -4.34
CA LYS A 98 10.57 -11.28 -4.75
C LYS A 98 9.71 -11.80 -3.58
N GLU A 99 9.86 -11.19 -2.43
CA GLU A 99 9.18 -11.56 -1.20
C GLU A 99 8.39 -10.40 -0.61
N MET A 100 7.42 -10.75 0.22
CA MET A 100 6.70 -9.81 1.07
C MET A 100 6.84 -10.28 2.51
N PHE A 101 7.15 -9.36 3.40
CA PHE A 101 7.26 -9.67 4.82
C PHE A 101 5.87 -9.93 5.41
N LEU A 102 5.77 -10.96 6.23
CA LEU A 102 4.65 -11.17 7.14
C LEU A 102 5.10 -10.72 8.52
N MET A 103 4.36 -9.80 9.11
CA MET A 103 4.67 -9.19 10.38
C MET A 103 3.46 -8.73 11.18
N ASP A 104 3.44 -9.11 12.45
CA ASP A 104 2.37 -8.77 13.38
C ASP A 104 2.59 -7.43 14.08
N THR A 105 3.85 -6.98 14.23
CA THR A 105 4.20 -5.87 15.13
C THR A 105 4.65 -4.60 14.42
N ALA A 106 4.98 -4.64 13.14
CA ALA A 106 5.36 -3.45 12.37
C ALA A 106 4.95 -3.60 10.89
N PRO A 107 4.61 -2.50 10.21
CA PRO A 107 4.44 -2.49 8.76
C PRO A 107 5.80 -2.43 8.06
N SER A 108 5.85 -2.74 6.77
CA SER A 108 6.97 -2.34 5.89
C SER A 108 6.70 -0.97 5.26
N TYR A 109 7.75 -0.27 4.80
CA TYR A 109 7.64 0.95 4.01
C TYR A 109 8.01 0.70 2.55
N TRP A 110 7.06 0.89 1.64
CA TRP A 110 7.28 0.81 0.19
C TRP A 110 7.20 2.19 -0.43
N TYR A 111 8.23 2.57 -1.20
CA TYR A 111 8.35 3.89 -1.79
C TYR A 111 8.99 3.88 -3.17
N TYR A 112 8.81 4.98 -3.88
CA TYR A 112 9.47 5.34 -5.12
C TYR A 112 9.94 6.79 -5.03
N THR A 113 11.26 7.00 -5.03
CA THR A 113 11.84 8.34 -5.18
C THR A 113 12.27 8.57 -6.62
N ASP A 114 13.00 7.61 -7.20
CA ASP A 114 13.34 7.55 -8.62
C ASP A 114 13.62 6.12 -9.11
N ALA A 115 14.05 5.96 -10.37
CA ALA A 115 14.32 4.66 -10.99
C ALA A 115 15.50 3.88 -10.37
N LYS A 116 16.31 4.52 -9.53
CA LYS A 116 17.46 3.94 -8.82
C LYS A 116 17.20 3.82 -7.31
N ASP A 117 16.10 4.34 -6.78
CA ASP A 117 15.82 4.27 -5.37
C ASP A 117 14.33 4.01 -5.13
N HIS A 118 14.01 2.72 -4.95
CA HIS A 118 12.63 2.25 -4.78
C HIS A 118 12.55 0.82 -4.23
N ARG A 119 11.38 0.50 -3.70
CA ARG A 119 11.03 -0.84 -3.18
C ARG A 119 10.22 -1.67 -4.17
N PHE A 120 10.17 -1.34 -5.45
CA PHE A 120 9.43 -2.12 -6.46
C PHE A 120 10.33 -2.98 -7.33
N ASP A 121 9.78 -3.83 -8.20
CA ASP A 121 10.51 -4.53 -9.25
C ASP A 121 11.29 -3.55 -10.15
N LYS A 122 12.30 -4.05 -10.86
CA LYS A 122 13.09 -3.25 -11.82
C LYS A 122 12.19 -2.59 -12.88
N ASN A 123 12.61 -1.39 -13.29
CA ASN A 123 11.98 -0.56 -14.32
C ASN A 123 10.60 0.05 -13.94
N PRO A 124 10.43 0.61 -12.72
CA PRO A 124 9.30 1.50 -12.47
C PRO A 124 9.35 2.71 -13.41
N LYS A 125 8.21 3.35 -13.65
CA LYS A 125 8.08 4.46 -14.60
C LYS A 125 7.46 5.66 -13.91
N GLY A 126 7.86 6.87 -14.33
CA GLY A 126 7.23 8.12 -13.92
C GLY A 126 8.15 9.03 -13.12
N SER A 127 7.58 9.75 -12.16
CA SER A 127 8.22 10.76 -11.32
C SER A 127 7.56 10.78 -9.94
N LEU A 128 8.11 11.55 -9.00
CA LEU A 128 7.51 11.76 -7.67
C LEU A 128 6.04 12.20 -7.69
N LYS A 129 5.61 12.95 -8.72
CA LYS A 129 4.21 13.39 -8.86
C LYS A 129 3.28 12.27 -9.32
N GLN A 130 3.79 11.33 -10.10
CA GLN A 130 3.01 10.22 -10.62
C GLN A 130 3.95 9.12 -11.10
N TRP A 131 3.78 7.92 -10.57
CA TRP A 131 4.58 6.76 -10.92
C TRP A 131 3.76 5.48 -11.01
N THR A 132 4.28 4.53 -11.77
CA THR A 132 3.77 3.18 -11.86
C THR A 132 4.88 2.18 -11.61
N ALA A 133 4.57 1.12 -10.88
CA ALA A 133 5.52 0.09 -10.56
C ALA A 133 4.83 -1.26 -10.35
N THR A 134 5.59 -2.34 -10.42
CA THR A 134 5.11 -3.66 -10.03
C THR A 134 5.89 -4.17 -8.83
N ARG A 135 5.28 -4.95 -7.95
CA ARG A 135 5.99 -5.74 -6.94
C ARG A 135 5.55 -7.18 -7.04
N THR A 136 6.43 -8.02 -7.58
CA THR A 136 6.20 -9.46 -7.77
C THR A 136 6.51 -10.24 -6.50
N ILE A 137 5.57 -11.05 -6.03
CA ILE A 137 5.69 -11.88 -4.83
C ILE A 137 5.70 -13.34 -5.25
N THR A 138 6.76 -14.06 -4.87
CA THR A 138 6.97 -15.49 -5.14
C THR A 138 6.96 -16.33 -3.86
N ARG A 139 7.21 -15.68 -2.72
CA ARG A 139 7.23 -16.25 -1.38
C ARG A 139 6.87 -15.19 -0.35
N PHE A 140 6.50 -15.61 0.84
CA PHE A 140 6.49 -14.77 2.02
C PHE A 140 7.78 -14.94 2.81
N TYR A 141 8.14 -13.92 3.59
CA TYR A 141 9.14 -14.05 4.64
C TYR A 141 8.47 -13.75 5.98
N ASP A 142 8.27 -14.77 6.80
CA ASP A 142 7.73 -14.62 8.15
C ASP A 142 8.84 -14.13 9.07
N ILE A 143 8.77 -12.84 9.44
CA ILE A 143 9.78 -12.20 10.28
C ILE A 143 9.69 -12.70 11.73
N MET A 144 8.56 -13.27 12.16
CA MET A 144 8.32 -13.65 13.56
C MET A 144 9.09 -14.91 13.92
N VAL A 145 9.32 -15.75 12.92
CA VAL A 145 10.03 -17.03 13.04
C VAL A 145 11.25 -17.12 12.12
N ASP A 146 11.62 -16.00 11.49
CA ASP A 146 12.78 -15.88 10.59
C ASP A 146 12.79 -16.93 9.46
N GLN A 147 11.67 -17.05 8.75
CA GLN A 147 11.45 -18.14 7.79
C GLN A 147 10.89 -17.65 6.45
N ALA A 148 11.53 -18.06 5.36
CA ALA A 148 10.96 -17.95 4.02
C ALA A 148 9.93 -19.07 3.78
N ILE A 149 8.75 -18.70 3.27
CA ILE A 149 7.63 -19.61 2.96
C ILE A 149 7.28 -19.46 1.48
N ASP A 150 7.63 -20.46 0.67
CA ASP A 150 7.25 -20.48 -0.74
C ASP A 150 5.72 -20.49 -0.89
N LEU A 151 5.17 -19.77 -1.86
CA LEU A 151 3.71 -19.68 -2.04
C LEU A 151 3.04 -21.03 -2.33
N LYS A 152 3.77 -21.98 -2.91
CA LYS A 152 3.31 -23.37 -3.13
C LYS A 152 3.07 -24.12 -1.82
N ASP A 153 3.80 -23.76 -0.77
CA ASP A 153 3.79 -24.39 0.56
C ASP A 153 3.04 -23.52 1.58
N PHE A 154 2.53 -22.35 1.17
CA PHE A 154 1.81 -21.44 2.05
C PHE A 154 0.38 -21.93 2.26
N ASP A 155 0.04 -22.20 3.52
CA ASP A 155 -1.30 -22.57 3.95
C ASP A 155 -1.97 -21.42 4.73
N GLY A 156 -3.21 -21.10 4.34
CA GLY A 156 -4.01 -20.08 5.00
C GLY A 156 -4.18 -18.80 4.17
N ASN A 157 -4.31 -17.68 4.87
CA ASN A 157 -4.59 -16.38 4.26
C ASN A 157 -3.53 -15.37 4.69
N ALA A 158 -3.23 -14.41 3.80
CA ALA A 158 -2.48 -13.22 4.14
C ALA A 158 -3.41 -12.01 4.10
N TYR A 159 -3.42 -11.21 5.14
CA TYR A 159 -4.22 -10.00 5.27
C TYR A 159 -3.33 -8.77 5.12
N ILE A 160 -3.74 -7.83 4.28
CA ILE A 160 -2.91 -6.71 3.85
C ILE A 160 -3.66 -5.40 4.06
N LEU A 161 -2.97 -4.43 4.66
CA LEU A 161 -3.40 -3.03 4.71
C LEU A 161 -2.27 -2.15 4.19
N MET A 162 -2.51 -1.44 3.09
CA MET A 162 -1.66 -0.34 2.64
C MET A 162 -2.26 0.98 3.09
N TYR A 163 -1.46 1.83 3.73
CA TYR A 163 -1.94 3.07 4.31
C TYR A 163 -0.87 4.15 4.31
N GLU A 164 -1.33 5.40 4.32
CA GLU A 164 -0.48 6.56 4.55
C GLU A 164 -0.58 6.95 6.03
N PRO A 165 0.54 6.99 6.77
CA PRO A 165 0.55 7.47 8.15
C PRO A 165 0.33 8.98 8.21
N VAL A 166 -0.40 9.45 9.22
CA VAL A 166 -0.62 10.88 9.49
C VAL A 166 0.12 11.22 10.79
N TYR A 167 1.10 12.11 10.69
CA TYR A 167 1.92 12.55 11.82
C TYR A 167 1.54 13.96 12.27
N ASN A 168 1.69 14.25 13.57
CA ASN A 168 1.67 15.62 14.08
C ASN A 168 3.02 16.32 13.84
N SER A 169 3.18 17.56 14.33
CA SER A 169 4.44 18.31 14.22
C SER A 169 5.61 17.74 15.04
N GLU A 170 5.32 16.86 15.99
CA GLU A 170 6.30 16.18 16.85
C GLU A 170 6.69 14.81 16.28
N TYR A 171 6.17 14.45 15.10
CA TYR A 171 6.31 13.16 14.43
C TYR A 171 5.65 11.98 15.16
N ASP A 172 4.68 12.23 16.04
CA ASP A 172 3.84 11.16 16.58
C ASP A 172 2.80 10.73 15.55
N LEU A 173 2.57 9.43 15.44
CA LEU A 173 1.51 8.88 14.61
C LEU A 173 0.16 9.19 15.26
N ILE A 174 -0.63 10.04 14.61
CA ILE A 174 -1.95 10.49 15.11
C ILE A 174 -3.11 9.96 14.27
N GLY A 175 -2.80 9.28 13.17
CA GLY A 175 -3.82 8.77 12.27
C GLY A 175 -3.25 8.00 11.09
N LYS A 176 -4.17 7.57 10.23
CA LYS A 176 -3.86 6.93 8.95
C LYS A 176 -4.93 7.25 7.92
N LYS A 177 -4.54 7.19 6.65
CA LYS A 177 -5.46 7.13 5.52
C LYS A 177 -5.35 5.74 4.89
N ASN A 178 -6.45 4.98 4.89
CA ASN A 178 -6.49 3.69 4.19
C ASN A 178 -6.37 3.94 2.69
N LEU A 179 -5.43 3.23 2.06
CA LEU A 179 -5.18 3.34 0.62
C LEU A 179 -5.65 2.08 -0.13
N PHE A 180 -5.38 0.90 0.44
CA PHE A 180 -5.79 -0.38 -0.10
C PHE A 180 -5.87 -1.43 1.01
N GLN A 181 -6.81 -2.36 0.90
CA GLN A 181 -6.91 -3.49 1.82
C GLN A 181 -7.31 -4.76 1.08
N ALA A 182 -6.80 -5.90 1.53
CA ALA A 182 -7.04 -7.18 0.89
C ALA A 182 -6.93 -8.35 1.88
N ALA A 183 -7.79 -9.35 1.71
CA ALA A 183 -7.56 -10.70 2.21
C ALA A 183 -7.16 -11.60 1.04
N LEU A 184 -5.90 -12.04 1.01
CA LEU A 184 -5.39 -12.98 0.01
C LEU A 184 -5.65 -14.40 0.50
N LYS A 185 -6.49 -15.14 -0.21
CA LYS A 185 -6.74 -16.56 0.04
C LYS A 185 -6.05 -17.39 -1.02
N PHE A 186 -5.23 -18.34 -0.59
CA PHE A 186 -4.49 -19.20 -1.49
C PHE A 186 -5.19 -20.54 -1.66
N LYS A 187 -5.40 -20.94 -2.91
CA LYS A 187 -6.02 -22.22 -3.31
C LYS A 187 -5.06 -22.98 -4.21
N ASP A 188 -5.21 -24.30 -4.21
CA ASP A 188 -4.49 -25.19 -5.12
C ASP A 188 -4.98 -25.03 -6.57
#